data_AF-A0A7V1YLD0-F1
#
_entry.id   AF-A0A7V1YLD0-F1
#
_cell.length_a   1.000
_cell.length_b   1.000
_cell.length_c   1.000
_cell.angle_alpha   90.00
_cell.angle_beta   90.00
_cell.angle_gamma   90.00
#
_symmetry.space_group_name_H-M   'P 1'
#
loop_
_entity.id
_entity.type
_entity.pdbx_description
1 polymer ?
#
loop_
_entity_poly.entity_id
_entity_poly.type
_entity_poly.pdbx_seq_one_letter_code
_entity_poly.pdbx_strand_id
1 'polypeptide(L)'
;RRHYPRPRAGIPVRVSVDNGASDFFTVVEVGAADRLGLLFDVTRTLAELGLDVHLAKVATYGARVVDAFYVRDVLGRKLEDPGAIAALERALVERLGG
;
A
#
# COMPACT_ATOMS: atom_id res chain seq x y z
N ARG A 1 -28.32 -5.76 -0.32
CA ARG A 1 -27.47 -6.11 0.86
C ARG A 1 -26.12 -6.60 0.32
N ARG A 2 -25.05 -5.80 0.41
CA ARG A 2 -23.70 -6.25 0.03
C ARG A 2 -23.12 -7.05 1.19
N HIS A 3 -22.98 -8.35 1.01
CA HIS A 3 -22.35 -9.24 1.98
C HIS A 3 -20.84 -9.15 1.78
N TYR A 4 -20.16 -8.26 2.52
CA TYR A 4 -18.71 -8.31 2.59
C TYR A 4 -18.32 -9.48 3.50
N PRO A 5 -17.59 -10.48 3.01
CA PRO A 5 -17.10 -11.54 3.87
C PRO A 5 -16.21 -10.93 4.97
N ARG A 6 -16.30 -11.48 6.19
CA ARG A 6 -15.37 -11.08 7.25
C ARG A 6 -13.93 -11.40 6.78
N PRO A 7 -12.95 -10.54 7.07
CA PRO A 7 -11.55 -10.80 6.73
C PRO A 7 -11.16 -12.17 7.30
N ARG A 8 -10.57 -13.03 6.48
CA ARG A 8 -10.09 -14.33 6.96
C ARG A 8 -8.86 -14.10 7.83
N ALA A 9 -8.94 -14.48 9.09
CA ALA A 9 -7.80 -14.47 10.01
C ALA A 9 -6.64 -15.29 9.42
N GLY A 10 -5.41 -14.80 9.58
CA GLY A 10 -4.19 -15.53 9.20
C GLY A 10 -3.56 -15.15 7.84
N ILE A 11 -4.11 -14.18 7.10
CA ILE A 11 -3.42 -13.62 5.93
C ILE A 11 -2.46 -12.52 6.41
N PRO A 12 -1.12 -12.67 6.24
CA PRO A 12 -0.18 -11.66 6.68
C PRO A 12 -0.22 -10.43 5.78
N VAL A 13 -0.12 -9.26 6.41
CA VAL A 13 0.21 -8.00 5.73
C VAL A 13 1.65 -8.08 5.25
N ARG A 14 1.87 -7.75 3.98
CA ARG A 14 3.19 -7.59 3.37
C ARG A 14 3.22 -6.26 2.66
N VAL A 15 4.29 -5.52 2.88
CA VAL A 15 4.57 -4.25 2.20
C VAL A 15 5.98 -4.33 1.64
N SER A 16 6.16 -3.90 0.41
CA SER A 16 7.48 -3.78 -0.20
C SER A 16 7.55 -2.54 -1.08
N VAL A 17 8.74 -1.95 -1.15
CA VAL A 17 9.02 -0.78 -1.97
C VAL A 17 10.04 -1.14 -3.06
N ASP A 18 9.68 -0.87 -4.31
CA ASP A 18 10.52 -1.12 -5.49
C ASP A 18 10.73 0.17 -6.27
N ASN A 19 11.96 0.70 -6.21
CA ASN A 19 12.41 1.84 -7.02
C ASN A 19 13.04 1.39 -8.35
N GLY A 20 13.19 0.11 -8.64
CA GLY A 20 13.63 -0.42 -9.94
C GLY A 20 12.49 -0.72 -10.91
N ALA A 21 11.28 -0.96 -10.41
CA ALA A 21 10.10 -1.32 -11.22
C ALA A 21 9.58 -0.18 -12.13
N SER A 22 10.05 1.06 -11.94
CA SER A 22 9.69 2.20 -12.77
C SER A 22 10.80 3.26 -12.79
N ASP A 23 11.05 3.83 -13.96
CA ASP A 23 11.99 4.95 -14.12
C ASP A 23 11.52 6.23 -13.41
N PHE A 24 10.20 6.39 -13.22
CA PHE A 24 9.60 7.66 -12.78
C PHE A 24 8.94 7.61 -11.40
N PHE A 25 8.58 6.43 -10.91
CA PHE A 25 7.79 6.27 -9.69
C PHE A 25 8.47 5.30 -8.72
N THR A 26 8.21 5.52 -7.44
CA THR A 26 8.38 4.47 -6.44
C THR A 26 7.16 3.57 -6.50
N VAL A 27 7.36 2.25 -6.59
CA VAL A 27 6.26 1.29 -6.57
C VAL A 27 6.13 0.70 -5.17
N VAL A 28 4.99 0.91 -4.53
CA VAL A 28 4.67 0.34 -3.22
C VAL A 28 3.69 -0.80 -3.43
N GLU A 29 4.11 -2.01 -3.13
CA GLU A 29 3.26 -3.19 -3.19
C GLU A 29 2.72 -3.52 -1.80
N VAL A 30 1.41 -3.76 -1.71
CA VAL A 30 0.69 -4.08 -0.48
C VAL A 30 -0.09 -5.36 -0.69
N GLY A 31 0.18 -6.37 0.13
CA GLY A 31 -0.59 -7.61 0.17
C GLY A 31 -1.21 -7.83 1.53
N ALA A 32 -2.54 -7.91 1.62
CA ALA A 32 -3.26 -8.04 2.88
C ALA A 32 -4.54 -8.88 2.74
N ALA A 33 -5.20 -9.18 3.85
CA ALA A 33 -6.56 -9.71 3.81
C ALA A 33 -7.51 -8.67 3.19
N ASP A 34 -8.39 -9.11 2.29
CA ASP A 34 -9.42 -8.22 1.77
C ASP A 34 -10.39 -7.83 2.89
N ARG A 35 -10.61 -6.51 3.03
CA ARG A 35 -11.51 -5.94 4.02
C ARG A 35 -12.04 -4.59 3.57
N LEU A 36 -13.24 -4.25 4.06
CA LEU A 36 -13.79 -2.92 3.87
C LEU A 36 -12.83 -1.87 4.45
N GLY A 37 -12.60 -0.80 3.69
CA GLY A 37 -11.72 0.30 4.11
C GLY A 37 -10.22 0.05 3.84
N LEU A 38 -9.82 -1.11 3.32
CA LEU A 38 -8.41 -1.41 3.08
C LEU A 38 -7.73 -0.37 2.17
N LEU A 39 -8.33 -0.09 1.01
CA LEU A 39 -7.80 0.90 0.07
C LEU A 39 -7.76 2.31 0.67
N PHE A 40 -8.74 2.67 1.49
CA PHE A 40 -8.76 3.92 2.22
C PHE A 40 -7.59 4.01 3.19
N ASP A 41 -7.34 2.96 3.98
CA ASP A 41 -6.25 2.93 4.95
C ASP A 41 -4.88 3.03 4.27
N VAL A 42 -4.69 2.35 3.14
CA VAL A 42 -3.46 2.45 2.35
C VAL A 42 -3.26 3.86 1.82
N THR A 43 -4.23 4.38 1.06
CA THR A 43 -4.12 5.70 0.41
C THR A 43 -4.02 6.84 1.43
N ARG A 44 -4.72 6.75 2.56
CA ARG A 44 -4.58 7.70 3.66
C ARG A 44 -3.19 7.67 4.26
N THR A 45 -2.60 6.50 4.48
CA THR A 45 -1.23 6.39 5.00
C THR A 45 -0.22 7.00 4.06
N LEU A 46 -0.36 6.76 2.75
CA LEU A 46 0.48 7.38 1.73
C LEU A 46 0.36 8.92 1.76
N ALA A 47 -0.87 9.44 1.83
CA ALA A 47 -1.11 10.88 1.90
C ALA A 47 -0.56 11.51 3.19
N GLU A 48 -0.69 10.85 4.35
CA GLU A 48 -0.13 11.29 5.64
C GLU A 48 1.40 11.37 5.61
N LEU A 49 2.05 10.60 4.74
CA LEU A 49 3.51 10.62 4.51
C LEU A 49 3.93 11.56 3.36
N GLY A 50 3.00 12.33 2.78
CA GLY A 50 3.29 13.26 1.70
C GLY A 50 3.60 12.56 0.36
N LEU A 51 3.02 11.38 0.13
CA LEU A 51 3.14 10.63 -1.12
C LEU A 51 1.87 10.78 -1.95
N ASP A 52 2.05 11.23 -3.19
CA ASP A 52 1.00 11.35 -4.19
C ASP A 52 0.89 10.05 -4.99
N VAL A 53 -0.32 9.47 -5.03
CA VAL A 53 -0.62 8.27 -5.83
C VAL A 53 -0.96 8.69 -7.27
N HIS A 54 -0.14 8.26 -8.22
CA HIS A 54 -0.33 8.55 -9.65
C HIS A 54 -1.05 7.42 -10.39
N LEU A 55 -0.84 6.18 -9.98
CA LEU A 55 -1.49 4.99 -10.53
C LEU A 55 -1.63 3.96 -9.41
N ALA A 56 -2.77 3.29 -9.36
CA ALA A 56 -2.97 2.12 -8.53
C ALA A 56 -3.41 0.94 -9.41
N LYS A 57 -2.75 -0.20 -9.24
CA LYS A 57 -3.17 -1.48 -9.80
C LYS A 57 -3.68 -2.33 -8.64
N VAL A 58 -4.97 -2.64 -8.64
CA VAL A 58 -5.64 -3.33 -7.53
C VAL A 58 -6.12 -4.69 -8.04
N ALA A 59 -5.74 -5.76 -7.33
CA ALA A 59 -6.12 -7.12 -7.69
C ALA A 59 -6.51 -7.93 -6.46
N THR A 60 -7.65 -8.62 -6.52
CA THR A 60 -8.14 -9.48 -5.45
C THR A 60 -8.09 -10.95 -5.87
N TYR A 61 -7.38 -11.77 -5.10
CA TYR A 61 -7.28 -13.21 -5.25
C TYR A 61 -7.93 -13.92 -4.07
N GLY A 62 -9.21 -14.27 -4.23
CA GLY A 62 -10.00 -14.88 -3.16
C GLY A 62 -10.17 -13.93 -1.98
N ALA A 63 -9.48 -14.20 -0.87
CA ALA A 63 -9.54 -13.39 0.35
C ALA A 63 -8.30 -12.49 0.54
N ARG A 64 -7.37 -12.47 -0.41
CA ARG A 64 -6.13 -11.67 -0.37
C ARG A 64 -6.18 -10.61 -1.46
N VAL A 65 -5.83 -9.39 -1.13
CA VAL A 65 -5.50 -8.37 -2.14
C VAL A 65 -4.00 -8.34 -2.38
N VAL A 66 -3.62 -7.92 -3.59
CA VAL A 66 -2.26 -7.55 -3.96
C VAL A 66 -2.39 -6.28 -4.79
N ASP A 67 -2.03 -5.16 -4.17
CA ASP A 67 -2.19 -3.83 -4.74
C ASP A 67 -0.81 -3.21 -4.96
N ALA A 68 -0.61 -2.52 -6.09
CA ALA A 68 0.60 -1.78 -6.39
C ALA A 68 0.27 -0.30 -6.61
N PHE A 69 0.95 0.58 -5.87
CA PHE A 69 0.77 2.03 -5.93
C PHE A 69 2.04 2.69 -6.47
N TYR A 70 1.89 3.45 -7.54
CA TYR A 70 2.96 4.23 -8.15
C TYR A 70 2.91 5.63 -7.55
N VAL A 71 3.91 5.94 -6.73
CA VAL A 71 3.93 7.16 -5.90
C VAL A 71 5.14 8.02 -6.17
N ARG A 72 4.98 9.31 -5.86
CA ARG A 72 6.07 10.30 -5.73
C ARG A 72 5.83 11.14 -4.49
N ASP A 73 6.87 11.76 -3.97
CA ASP A 73 6.73 12.79 -2.94
C ASP A 73 6.07 14.06 -3.53
N VAL A 74 5.70 14.99 -2.65
CA VAL A 74 5.11 16.30 -3.01
C VAL A 74 6.00 17.16 -3.92
N LEU A 75 7.29 16.83 -4.06
CA LEU A 75 8.23 17.50 -4.96
C LEU A 75 8.36 16.75 -6.31
N GLY A 76 7.55 15.71 -6.52
CA GLY A 76 7.54 14.90 -7.74
C GLY A 76 8.72 13.94 -7.87
N ARG A 77 9.35 13.55 -6.76
CA ARG A 77 10.52 12.65 -6.72
C ARG A 77 10.16 11.27 -6.20
N LYS A 78 11.01 10.30 -6.51
CA LYS A 78 10.93 8.95 -5.94
C LYS A 78 11.33 8.98 -4.46
N LEU A 79 10.74 8.09 -3.68
CA LEU A 79 11.08 7.85 -2.30
C LEU A 79 12.30 6.92 -2.23
N GLU A 80 13.51 7.49 -2.17
CA GLU A 80 14.77 6.73 -2.18
C GLU A 80 15.46 6.69 -0.82
N ASP A 81 15.11 7.60 0.10
CA ASP A 81 15.69 7.63 1.44
C ASP A 81 15.31 6.36 2.21
N PRO A 82 16.29 5.55 2.67
CA PRO A 82 16.01 4.30 3.38
C PRO A 82 15.21 4.48 4.67
N GLY A 83 15.38 5.61 5.37
CA GLY A 83 14.64 5.93 6.58
C GLY A 83 13.15 6.17 6.30
N ALA A 84 12.86 6.93 5.24
CA ALA A 84 11.51 7.20 4.79
C ALA A 84 10.81 5.95 4.25
N ILE A 85 11.53 5.08 3.53
CA ILE A 85 11.03 3.77 3.08
C ILE A 85 10.66 2.90 4.31
N ALA A 86 11.55 2.79 5.29
CA ALA A 86 11.28 2.00 6.50
C ALA A 86 10.11 2.57 7.32
N ALA A 87 9.94 3.90 7.35
CA ALA A 87 8.80 4.55 7.99
C ALA A 87 7.49 4.24 7.26
N LEU A 88 7.49 4.28 5.93
CA LEU A 88 6.34 3.91 5.10
C LEU A 88 5.92 2.45 5.33
N GLU A 89 6.86 1.51 5.24
CA GLU A 89 6.60 0.09 5.45
C GLU A 89 5.98 -0.17 6.83
N ARG A 90 6.57 0.44 7.88
CA ARG A 90 6.06 0.33 9.25
C ARG A 90 4.65 0.88 9.38
N ALA A 91 4.40 2.09 8.88
CA ALA A 91 3.09 2.74 8.99
C ALA A 91 1.98 1.92 8.30
N LEU A 92 2.28 1.37 7.12
CA LEU A 92 1.34 0.48 6.42
C LEU A 92 1.13 -0.84 7.16
N VAL A 93 2.19 -1.49 7.65
CA VAL A 93 2.05 -2.74 8.42
C VAL A 93 1.21 -2.54 9.68
N GLU A 94 1.47 -1.47 10.44
CA GLU A 94 0.73 -1.16 11.67
C GLU A 94 -0.74 -0.87 11.39
N ARG A 95 -1.04 -0.05 10.37
CA ARG A 95 -2.43 0.32 10.06
C ARG A 95 -3.24 -0.82 9.47
N LEU A 96 -2.61 -1.72 8.72
CA LEU A 96 -3.29 -2.83 8.07
C LEU A 96 -3.37 -4.09 8.93
N GLY A 97 -2.50 -4.22 9.93
CA GLY A 97 -2.47 -5.35 10.87
C GLY A 97 -3.45 -5.24 12.05
N GLY A 98 -4.04 -4.05 12.25
CA GLY A 98 -5.06 -3.78 13.28
C GLY A 98 -6.48 -4.20 12.90
#